data_AF-A0A3B0KA84-F1
#
_entry.id   AF-A0A3B0KA84-F1
#
_cell.length_a   1.000
_cell.length_b   1.000
_cell.length_c   1.000
_cell.angle_alpha   90.00
_cell.angle_beta   90.00
_cell.angle_gamma   90.00
#
_symmetry.space_group_name_H-M   'P 1'
#
loop_
_entity.id
_entity.type
_entity.pdbx_description
1 polymer ?
#
loop_
_entity_poly.entity_id
_entity_poly.type
_entity_poly.pdbx_seq_one_letter_code
_entity_poly.pdbx_strand_id
1 'polypeptide(L)'
;MFLNDLGQPLILNARKKYGPFEEHNGVLLLTSAAFEEHEVPTKWCAYIIGSGENMFRLRSQTDVKEIYKYSTQQVIVPNTPTEVHYDQTKITLTLFPAGKNRDGININIYCIENGHTRALIVDELSGFLDFIPKGSAPFHRVLGEGIDIVYIDESLLGDNQPIHEDLYAFVQLIRPKHIYGLRENKLPKWLRDLCVQKDVYCPIEL
;
A
#
# COMPACT_ATOMS: atom_id res chain seq x y z
N MET A 1 -6.73 -1.27 4.54
CA MET A 1 -5.42 -1.01 5.18
C MET A 1 -5.45 0.38 5.78
N PHE A 2 -4.94 0.57 7.00
CA PHE A 2 -5.00 1.87 7.69
C PHE A 2 -3.67 2.62 7.55
N LEU A 3 -3.76 3.94 7.46
CA LEU A 3 -2.59 4.82 7.54
C LEU A 3 -2.42 5.33 8.99
N ASN A 4 -1.19 5.52 9.45
CA ASN A 4 -0.92 6.33 10.63
C ASN A 4 -0.82 7.83 10.29
N ASP A 5 -0.46 8.64 11.28
CA ASP A 5 -0.23 10.09 11.18
C ASP A 5 0.92 10.49 10.26
N LEU A 6 1.84 9.59 9.94
CA LEU A 6 2.92 9.82 8.98
C LEU A 6 2.62 9.26 7.58
N GLY A 7 1.44 8.66 7.38
CA GLY A 7 1.08 8.00 6.13
C GLY A 7 1.69 6.62 5.96
N GLN A 8 2.24 6.02 7.02
CA GLN A 8 2.71 4.64 6.99
C GLN A 8 1.50 3.71 6.94
N PRO A 9 1.44 2.78 5.97
CA PRO A 9 0.34 1.84 5.83
C PRO A 9 0.53 0.56 6.65
N LEU A 10 -0.57 0.05 7.22
CA LEU A 10 -0.59 -1.26 7.88
C LEU A 10 -1.93 -1.98 7.73
N ILE A 11 -1.88 -3.29 7.52
CA ILE A 11 -3.03 -4.19 7.56
C ILE A 11 -3.11 -4.75 8.99
N LEU A 12 -4.11 -4.29 9.74
CA LEU A 12 -4.25 -4.64 11.15
C LEU A 12 -4.81 -6.05 11.33
N ASN A 13 -4.22 -6.80 12.26
CA ASN A 13 -4.53 -8.19 12.58
C ASN A 13 -5.24 -8.29 13.93
N ALA A 14 -6.38 -9.00 13.95
CA ALA A 14 -7.20 -9.29 15.13
C ALA A 14 -6.44 -9.91 16.31
N ARG A 15 -5.40 -10.67 16.02
CA ARG A 15 -4.63 -11.42 17.00
C ARG A 15 -3.48 -10.62 17.60
N LYS A 16 -3.14 -9.46 17.02
CA LYS A 16 -2.03 -8.62 17.48
C LYS A 16 -2.55 -7.46 18.32
N LYS A 17 -1.87 -7.18 19.43
CA LYS A 17 -2.06 -5.95 20.19
C LYS A 17 -1.04 -4.93 19.70
N TYR A 18 -1.53 -3.79 19.24
CA TYR A 18 -0.71 -2.68 18.77
C TYR A 18 -0.37 -1.76 19.95
N GLY A 19 0.90 -1.38 20.09
CA GLY A 19 1.33 -0.38 21.06
C GLY A 19 0.86 1.03 20.68
N PRO A 20 0.96 2.02 21.59
CA PRO A 20 0.50 3.40 21.34
C PRO A 20 1.19 4.09 20.15
N PHE A 21 2.41 3.66 19.79
CA PHE A 21 3.16 4.17 18.64
C PHE A 21 2.94 3.35 17.36
N GLU A 22 2.21 2.24 17.45
CA GLU A 22 1.84 1.35 16.33
C GLU A 22 0.36 1.53 15.94
N GLU A 23 -0.34 2.47 16.58
CA GLU A 23 -1.75 2.72 16.33
C GLU A 23 -1.96 3.40 14.97
N HIS A 24 -2.51 2.65 14.01
CA HIS A 24 -2.90 3.16 12.69
C HIS A 24 -4.33 3.68 12.73
N ASN A 25 -4.53 4.80 13.43
CA ASN A 25 -5.84 5.42 13.66
C ASN A 25 -6.29 6.39 12.54
N GLY A 26 -5.48 6.54 11.49
CA GLY A 26 -5.78 7.44 10.39
C GLY A 26 -6.79 6.87 9.41
N VAL A 27 -6.63 7.29 8.16
CA VAL A 27 -7.56 6.98 7.07
C VAL A 27 -7.50 5.50 6.70
N LEU A 28 -8.66 4.92 6.43
CA LEU A 28 -8.78 3.61 5.78
C LEU A 28 -8.55 3.77 4.28
N LEU A 29 -7.39 3.33 3.80
CA LEU A 29 -7.08 3.22 2.38
C LEU A 29 -7.63 1.88 1.85
N LEU A 30 -8.51 1.96 0.85
CA LEU A 30 -9.09 0.79 0.19
C LEU A 30 -8.11 0.21 -0.83
N THR A 31 -7.26 -0.68 -0.34
CA THR A 31 -6.44 -1.63 -1.10
C THR A 31 -7.20 -2.95 -1.31
N SER A 32 -6.64 -3.88 -2.09
CA SER A 32 -7.14 -5.26 -2.20
C SER A 32 -7.37 -5.88 -0.80
N ALA A 33 -6.39 -5.71 0.09
CA ALA A 33 -6.43 -6.17 1.47
C ALA A 33 -7.55 -5.55 2.34
N ALA A 34 -8.13 -4.40 1.95
CA ALA A 34 -9.24 -3.81 2.70
C ALA A 34 -10.56 -4.59 2.55
N PHE A 35 -10.62 -5.54 1.61
CA PHE A 35 -11.76 -6.42 1.36
C PHE A 35 -11.52 -7.86 1.85
N GLU A 36 -10.40 -8.10 2.53
CA GLU A 36 -10.05 -9.36 3.18
C GLU A 36 -10.26 -9.25 4.69
N GLU A 37 -9.67 -10.17 5.48
CA GLU A 37 -9.67 -10.07 6.93
C GLU A 37 -8.73 -8.96 7.42
N HIS A 38 -9.31 -7.88 7.95
CA HIS A 38 -8.59 -6.85 8.70
C HIS A 38 -9.39 -6.37 9.89
N GLU A 39 -8.70 -5.81 10.89
CA GLU A 39 -9.35 -5.12 12.02
C GLU A 39 -9.55 -3.63 11.79
N VAL A 40 -10.60 -3.09 12.40
CA VAL A 40 -10.83 -1.64 12.44
C VAL A 40 -10.42 -1.13 13.82
N PRO A 41 -9.50 -0.16 13.93
CA PRO A 41 -9.12 0.42 15.21
C PRO A 41 -10.34 1.01 15.91
N THR A 42 -10.37 0.91 17.24
CA THR A 42 -11.44 1.52 18.06
C THR A 42 -11.47 3.04 17.93
N LYS A 43 -10.32 3.67 17.68
CA LYS A 43 -10.14 5.13 17.59
C LYS A 43 -9.70 5.60 16.19
N TRP A 44 -10.26 5.03 15.13
CA TRP A 44 -9.97 5.51 13.78
C TRP A 44 -10.77 6.77 13.40
N CYS A 45 -10.30 7.51 12.40
CA CYS A 45 -10.86 8.82 12.03
C CYS A 45 -12.17 8.78 11.22
N ALA A 46 -12.77 7.60 11.05
CA ALA A 46 -13.97 7.39 10.24
C ALA A 46 -13.88 7.95 8.81
N TYR A 47 -12.67 7.95 8.21
CA TYR A 47 -12.45 8.42 6.84
C TYR A 47 -11.97 7.27 5.96
N ILE A 48 -12.68 7.01 4.86
CA ILE A 48 -12.36 5.98 3.89
C ILE A 48 -11.98 6.64 2.57
N ILE A 49 -10.87 6.19 1.99
CA ILE A 49 -10.39 6.70 0.71
C ILE A 49 -9.97 5.56 -0.21
N GLY A 50 -10.20 5.70 -1.51
CA GLY A 50 -9.84 4.66 -2.48
C GLY A 50 -10.26 4.98 -3.91
N SER A 51 -10.00 4.05 -4.83
CA SER A 51 -10.46 4.16 -6.22
C SER A 51 -12.00 4.14 -6.31
N GLY A 52 -12.54 4.63 -7.44
CA GLY A 52 -13.99 4.57 -7.69
C GLY A 52 -14.53 3.13 -7.70
N GLU A 53 -13.76 2.20 -8.26
CA GLU A 53 -14.09 0.77 -8.30
C GLU A 53 -14.10 0.15 -6.90
N ASN A 54 -13.12 0.48 -6.05
CA ASN A 54 -13.07 0.01 -4.67
C ASN A 54 -14.21 0.59 -3.83
N MET A 55 -14.55 1.86 -4.02
CA MET A 55 -15.70 2.48 -3.36
C MET A 55 -17.03 1.85 -3.79
N PHE A 56 -17.17 1.53 -5.08
CA PHE A 56 -18.33 0.79 -5.57
C PHE A 56 -18.41 -0.61 -4.94
N ARG A 57 -17.29 -1.36 -4.94
CA ARG A 57 -17.17 -2.67 -4.31
C ARG A 57 -17.57 -2.63 -2.83
N LEU A 58 -17.05 -1.66 -2.08
CA LEU A 58 -17.38 -1.47 -0.67
C LEU A 58 -18.88 -1.27 -0.47
N ARG A 59 -19.55 -0.47 -1.31
CA ARG A 59 -21.00 -0.22 -1.19
C ARG A 59 -21.87 -1.40 -1.60
N SER A 60 -21.37 -2.25 -2.48
CA SER A 60 -22.10 -3.42 -3.00
C SER A 60 -22.05 -4.65 -2.08
N GLN A 61 -21.17 -4.67 -1.08
CA GLN A 61 -21.09 -5.78 -0.14
C GLN A 61 -22.31 -5.82 0.77
N THR A 62 -22.84 -7.02 1.02
CA THR A 62 -23.97 -7.24 1.94
C THR A 62 -23.52 -7.19 3.41
N ASP A 63 -22.27 -7.59 3.69
CA ASP A 63 -21.69 -7.70 5.03
C ASP A 63 -20.67 -6.58 5.32
N VAL A 64 -20.94 -5.37 4.83
CA VAL A 64 -20.11 -4.21 5.15
C VAL A 64 -20.16 -3.98 6.66
N LYS A 65 -18.98 -3.91 7.30
CA LYS A 65 -18.89 -3.56 8.73
C LYS A 65 -19.71 -2.30 8.98
N GLU A 66 -20.67 -2.36 9.92
CA GLU A 66 -21.62 -1.26 10.14
C GLU A 66 -20.94 0.08 10.41
N ILE A 67 -19.75 0.05 11.02
CA ILE A 67 -18.92 1.22 11.29
C ILE A 67 -18.59 2.04 10.02
N TYR A 68 -18.54 1.42 8.84
CA TYR A 68 -18.29 2.13 7.58
C TYR A 68 -19.49 2.93 7.08
N LYS A 69 -20.72 2.63 7.54
CA LYS A 69 -21.93 3.37 7.13
C LYS A 69 -21.91 4.83 7.61
N TYR A 70 -21.19 5.10 8.70
CA TYR A 70 -21.07 6.42 9.31
C TYR A 70 -19.77 7.14 8.96
N SER A 71 -19.04 6.65 7.96
CA SER A 71 -17.75 7.21 7.55
C SER A 71 -17.86 8.26 6.45
N THR A 72 -16.94 9.22 6.46
CA THR A 72 -16.70 10.06 5.27
C THR A 72 -16.01 9.20 4.20
N GLN A 73 -16.39 9.39 2.93
CA GLN A 73 -15.84 8.62 1.81
C GLN A 73 -15.31 9.55 0.72
N GLN A 74 -14.08 9.33 0.26
CA GLN A 74 -13.48 10.08 -0.83
C GLN A 74 -12.96 9.16 -1.94
N VAL A 75 -13.33 9.46 -3.19
CA VAL A 75 -12.77 8.79 -4.36
C VAL A 75 -11.50 9.51 -4.81
N ILE A 76 -10.41 8.76 -5.00
CA ILE A 76 -9.18 9.25 -5.61
C ILE A 76 -9.30 9.12 -7.13
N VAL A 77 -9.04 10.22 -7.83
CA VAL A 77 -8.95 10.23 -9.29
C VAL A 77 -7.56 9.73 -9.70
N PRO A 78 -7.45 8.73 -10.60
CA PRO A 78 -6.16 8.23 -11.05
C PRO A 78 -5.24 9.34 -11.57
N ASN A 79 -3.94 9.21 -11.29
CA ASN A 79 -2.87 10.13 -11.68
C ASN A 79 -3.04 11.57 -11.16
N THR A 80 -3.95 11.79 -10.21
CA THR A 80 -4.21 13.11 -9.61
C THR A 80 -3.87 13.06 -8.12
N PRO A 81 -2.96 13.94 -7.65
CA PRO A 81 -2.66 14.05 -6.23
C PRO A 81 -3.91 14.41 -5.43
N THR A 82 -4.13 13.68 -4.33
CA THR A 82 -5.24 13.89 -3.41
C THR A 82 -4.67 14.13 -2.01
N GLU A 83 -4.96 15.31 -1.45
CA GLU A 83 -4.48 15.67 -0.13
C GLU A 83 -5.40 15.10 0.96
N VAL A 84 -4.78 14.47 1.95
CA VAL A 84 -5.42 13.90 3.12
C VAL A 84 -4.77 14.52 4.35
N HIS A 85 -5.61 15.09 5.21
CA HIS A 85 -5.18 15.64 6.47
C HIS A 85 -5.61 14.70 7.59
N TYR A 86 -4.65 14.26 8.39
CA TYR A 86 -4.92 13.55 9.62
C TYR A 86 -4.04 14.11 10.73
N ASP A 87 -4.68 14.50 11.82
CA ASP A 87 -4.10 15.32 12.89
C ASP A 87 -3.43 16.60 12.33
N GLN A 88 -2.11 16.74 12.43
CA GLN A 88 -1.35 17.88 11.93
C GLN A 88 -0.52 17.57 10.67
N THR A 89 -0.60 16.33 10.17
CA THR A 89 0.19 15.91 9.02
C THR A 89 -0.63 16.00 7.74
N LYS A 90 0.01 16.52 6.70
CA LYS A 90 -0.49 16.49 5.34
C LYS A 90 0.15 15.32 4.60
N ILE A 91 -0.70 14.41 4.13
CA ILE A 91 -0.31 13.27 3.32
C ILE A 91 -0.92 13.45 1.93
N THR A 92 -0.09 13.33 0.90
CA THR A 92 -0.54 13.33 -0.49
C THR A 92 -0.60 11.90 -0.98
N LEU A 93 -1.78 11.49 -1.45
CA LEU A 93 -2.01 10.19 -2.06
C LEU A 93 -2.20 10.36 -3.57
N THR A 94 -1.46 9.58 -4.36
CA THR A 94 -1.69 9.47 -5.80
C THR A 94 -1.89 8.02 -6.17
N LEU A 95 -2.94 7.74 -6.93
CA LEU A 95 -3.27 6.40 -7.42
C LEU A 95 -2.78 6.24 -8.86
N PHE A 96 -1.97 5.22 -9.12
CA PHE A 96 -1.43 4.91 -10.44
C PHE A 96 -2.00 3.60 -10.98
N PRO A 97 -2.67 3.61 -12.14
CA PRO A 97 -3.15 2.38 -12.77
C PRO A 97 -1.98 1.45 -13.11
N ALA A 98 -2.07 0.18 -12.71
CA ALA A 98 -1.06 -0.84 -12.90
C ALA A 98 -1.62 -2.09 -13.61
N GLY A 99 -2.57 -1.87 -14.51
CA GLY A 99 -3.18 -2.93 -15.31
C GLY A 99 -4.42 -3.53 -14.66
N LYS A 100 -4.63 -4.83 -14.92
CA LYS A 100 -5.80 -5.58 -14.42
C LYS A 100 -5.36 -6.93 -13.88
N ASN A 101 -6.09 -7.41 -12.89
CA ASN A 101 -5.88 -8.75 -12.37
C ASN A 101 -6.59 -9.81 -13.22
N ARG A 102 -6.50 -11.07 -12.79
CA ARG A 102 -7.09 -12.22 -13.50
C ARG A 102 -8.61 -12.13 -13.63
N ASP A 103 -9.27 -11.44 -12.71
CA ASP A 103 -10.72 -11.21 -12.70
C ASP A 103 -11.12 -9.94 -13.48
N GLY A 104 -10.15 -9.25 -14.09
CA GLY A 104 -10.37 -8.03 -14.88
C GLY A 104 -10.58 -6.76 -14.06
N ILE A 105 -10.37 -6.82 -12.74
CA ILE A 105 -10.43 -5.69 -11.80
C ILE A 105 -9.16 -4.84 -11.97
N ASN A 106 -9.29 -3.51 -11.91
CA ASN A 106 -8.13 -2.64 -12.08
C ASN A 106 -7.19 -2.75 -10.88
N ILE A 107 -5.92 -3.07 -11.17
CA ILE A 107 -4.84 -3.04 -10.20
C ILE A 107 -4.33 -1.60 -10.13
N ASN A 108 -4.07 -1.13 -8.92
CA ASN A 108 -3.59 0.23 -8.70
C ASN A 108 -2.43 0.23 -7.70
N ILE A 109 -1.39 1.00 -8.02
CA ILE A 109 -0.30 1.28 -7.09
C ILE A 109 -0.60 2.61 -6.41
N TYR A 110 -0.55 2.63 -5.09
CA TYR A 110 -0.67 3.87 -4.33
C TYR A 110 0.70 4.46 -4.06
N CYS A 111 0.85 5.76 -4.32
CA CYS A 111 1.99 6.54 -3.91
C CYS A 111 1.59 7.45 -2.75
N ILE A 112 2.38 7.44 -1.69
CA ILE A 112 2.20 8.24 -0.49
C ILE A 112 3.39 9.18 -0.34
N GLU A 113 3.12 10.48 -0.23
CA GLU A 113 4.12 11.51 0.04
C GLU A 113 3.71 12.34 1.26
N ASN A 114 4.60 12.47 2.25
CA ASN A 114 4.37 13.25 3.47
C ASN A 114 5.33 14.44 3.61
N GLY A 115 6.03 14.81 2.53
CA GLY A 115 7.07 15.85 2.52
C GLY A 115 8.46 15.38 2.96
N HIS A 116 8.58 14.18 3.53
CA HIS A 116 9.84 13.60 3.98
C HIS A 116 10.20 12.30 3.27
N THR A 117 9.18 11.49 2.97
CA THR A 117 9.33 10.18 2.33
C THR A 117 8.34 10.03 1.19
N ARG A 118 8.79 9.35 0.14
CA ARG A 118 7.96 8.83 -0.94
C ARG A 118 7.85 7.32 -0.84
N ALA A 119 6.64 6.84 -0.60
CA ALA A 119 6.36 5.43 -0.46
C ALA A 119 5.46 4.92 -1.59
N LEU A 120 5.71 3.72 -2.09
CA LEU A 120 4.78 2.97 -2.93
C LEU A 120 4.14 1.83 -2.13
N ILE A 121 2.87 1.56 -2.40
CA ILE A 121 2.15 0.40 -1.88
C ILE A 121 1.86 -0.54 -3.04
N VAL A 122 2.31 -1.77 -2.90
CA VAL A 122 2.11 -2.88 -3.83
C VAL A 122 1.33 -3.95 -3.09
N ASP A 123 0.01 -3.88 -3.21
CA ASP A 123 -0.97 -4.83 -2.66
C ASP A 123 -1.43 -5.85 -3.71
N GLU A 124 -1.25 -5.52 -5.00
CA GLU A 124 -1.43 -6.41 -6.13
C GLU A 124 -0.51 -5.98 -7.28
N LEU A 125 -0.08 -6.92 -8.12
CA LEU A 125 0.80 -6.65 -9.26
C LEU A 125 0.37 -7.47 -10.48
N SER A 126 0.29 -6.84 -11.64
CA SER A 126 0.04 -7.57 -12.89
C SER A 126 1.24 -8.44 -13.24
N GLY A 127 0.99 -9.60 -13.87
CA GLY A 127 2.04 -10.51 -14.35
C GLY A 127 2.87 -9.97 -15.52
N PHE A 128 2.70 -8.70 -15.89
CA PHE A 128 3.47 -7.99 -16.89
C PHE A 128 3.68 -6.55 -16.39
N LEU A 129 4.91 -6.04 -16.46
CA LEU A 129 5.27 -4.67 -16.03
C LEU A 129 5.11 -3.62 -17.15
N ASP A 130 4.25 -3.88 -18.13
CA ASP A 130 4.04 -3.00 -19.29
C ASP A 130 3.32 -1.68 -18.93
N PHE A 131 2.69 -1.62 -17.75
CA PHE A 131 2.15 -0.39 -17.19
C PHE A 131 3.24 0.64 -16.88
N ILE A 132 4.49 0.21 -16.64
CA ILE A 132 5.60 1.14 -16.36
C ILE A 132 5.87 2.05 -17.56
N PRO A 133 6.19 1.55 -18.77
CA PRO A 133 6.41 2.41 -19.93
C PRO A 133 5.13 3.12 -20.39
N LYS A 134 3.94 2.57 -20.10
CA LYS A 134 2.64 3.18 -20.44
C LYS A 134 2.12 4.17 -19.39
N GLY A 135 2.85 4.33 -18.28
CA GLY A 135 2.45 5.13 -17.15
C GLY A 135 2.27 6.61 -17.50
N SER A 136 1.55 7.32 -16.63
CA SER A 136 1.34 8.75 -16.78
C SER A 136 2.61 9.55 -16.46
N ALA A 137 2.70 10.80 -16.94
CA ALA A 137 3.83 11.67 -16.61
C ALA A 137 4.04 11.87 -15.09
N PRO A 138 2.98 12.00 -14.25
CA PRO A 138 3.14 11.97 -12.80
C PRO A 138 3.76 10.68 -12.27
N PHE A 139 3.42 9.51 -12.83
CA PHE A 139 4.02 8.24 -12.42
C PHE A 139 5.52 8.19 -12.74
N HIS A 140 5.90 8.58 -13.96
CA HIS A 140 7.31 8.62 -14.34
C HIS A 140 8.12 9.64 -13.55
N ARG A 141 7.51 10.76 -13.16
CA ARG A 141 8.12 11.73 -12.26
C ARG A 141 8.40 11.12 -10.90
N VAL A 142 7.40 10.47 -10.29
CA VAL A 142 7.54 9.75 -9.02
C VAL A 142 8.68 8.73 -9.07
N LEU A 143 8.76 7.94 -10.15
CA LEU A 143 9.87 6.98 -10.33
C LEU A 143 11.22 7.68 -10.52
N GLY A 144 11.27 8.77 -11.30
CA GLY A 144 12.50 9.51 -11.58
C GLY A 144 13.06 10.28 -10.39
N GLU A 145 12.20 10.74 -9.48
CA GLU A 145 12.59 11.38 -8.22
C GLU A 145 13.03 10.36 -7.15
N GLY A 146 12.83 9.07 -7.41
CA GLY A 146 13.22 7.96 -6.52
C GLY A 146 12.16 7.61 -5.49
N ILE A 147 12.15 6.33 -5.10
CA ILE A 147 11.25 5.78 -4.09
C ILE A 147 12.04 5.49 -2.83
N ASP A 148 11.60 6.05 -1.70
CA ASP A 148 12.24 5.78 -0.41
C ASP A 148 11.82 4.43 0.14
N ILE A 149 10.51 4.16 0.11
CA ILE A 149 9.93 2.98 0.77
C ILE A 149 8.99 2.25 -0.18
N VAL A 150 9.04 0.93 -0.20
CA VAL A 150 8.01 0.10 -0.84
C VAL A 150 7.37 -0.79 0.21
N TYR A 151 6.06 -0.67 0.34
CA TYR A 151 5.25 -1.54 1.17
C TYR A 151 4.62 -2.63 0.30
N ILE A 152 4.76 -3.89 0.72
CA ILE A 152 4.29 -5.05 -0.05
C ILE A 152 3.30 -5.84 0.80
N ASP A 153 2.14 -6.17 0.24
CA ASP A 153 1.27 -7.18 0.86
C ASP A 153 1.93 -8.55 0.71
N GLU A 154 2.32 -9.15 1.82
CA GLU A 154 2.98 -10.45 1.84
C GLU A 154 2.09 -11.58 1.26
N SER A 155 0.77 -11.38 1.16
CA SER A 155 -0.14 -12.29 0.46
C SER A 155 0.26 -12.53 -1.01
N LEU A 156 0.94 -11.56 -1.63
CA LEU A 156 1.43 -11.65 -3.01
C LEU A 156 2.54 -12.68 -3.18
N LEU A 157 3.28 -12.99 -2.12
CA LEU A 157 4.49 -13.81 -2.24
C LEU A 157 4.16 -15.28 -2.52
N GLY A 158 2.97 -15.74 -2.12
CA GLY A 158 2.51 -17.12 -2.27
C GLY A 158 3.36 -18.15 -1.52
N ASP A 159 2.79 -19.32 -1.23
CA ASP A 159 3.50 -20.36 -0.45
C ASP A 159 4.49 -21.20 -1.29
N ASN A 160 4.40 -21.13 -2.64
CA ASN A 160 4.99 -22.15 -3.52
C ASN A 160 6.00 -21.63 -4.56
N GLN A 161 6.36 -20.34 -4.56
CA GLN A 161 7.36 -19.81 -5.49
C GLN A 161 8.60 -19.31 -4.75
N PRO A 162 9.82 -19.79 -5.10
CA PRO A 162 11.04 -19.33 -4.45
C PRO A 162 11.30 -17.83 -4.69
N ILE A 163 10.89 -17.31 -5.86
CA ILE A 163 10.99 -15.89 -6.25
C ILE A 163 9.74 -15.54 -7.08
N HIS A 164 9.10 -14.41 -6.75
CA HIS A 164 8.03 -13.83 -7.56
C HIS A 164 8.67 -12.92 -8.62
N GLU A 165 8.78 -13.40 -9.86
CA GLU A 165 9.59 -12.74 -10.92
C GLU A 165 9.16 -11.31 -11.22
N ASP A 166 7.87 -11.04 -11.34
CA ASP A 166 7.37 -9.69 -11.66
C ASP A 166 7.65 -8.70 -10.53
N LEU A 167 7.47 -9.13 -9.28
CA LEU A 167 7.78 -8.33 -8.10
C LEU A 167 9.28 -8.09 -7.99
N TYR A 168 10.10 -9.11 -8.23
CA TYR A 168 11.54 -9.00 -8.29
C TYR A 168 11.98 -7.96 -9.33
N ALA A 169 11.48 -8.07 -10.57
CA ALA A 169 11.79 -7.15 -11.64
C ALA A 169 11.31 -5.72 -11.32
N PHE A 170 10.09 -5.57 -10.78
CA PHE A 170 9.53 -4.29 -10.39
C PHE A 170 10.41 -3.58 -9.35
N VAL A 171 10.75 -4.29 -8.27
CA VAL A 171 11.59 -3.76 -7.20
C VAL A 171 13.00 -3.44 -7.69
N GLN A 172 13.58 -4.30 -8.54
CA GLN A 172 14.90 -4.07 -9.15
C GLN A 172 14.92 -2.83 -10.05
N LEU A 173 13.80 -2.51 -10.70
CA LEU A 173 13.66 -1.33 -11.56
C LEU A 173 13.55 -0.04 -10.73
N ILE A 174 12.70 -0.03 -9.70
CA ILE A 174 12.45 1.17 -8.90
C ILE A 174 13.52 1.43 -7.83
N ARG A 175 14.28 0.40 -7.44
CA ARG A 175 15.42 0.44 -6.50
C ARG A 175 15.12 1.24 -5.23
N PRO A 176 14.18 0.79 -4.39
CA PRO A 176 13.79 1.55 -3.22
C PRO A 176 14.91 1.54 -2.17
N LYS A 177 14.91 2.54 -1.28
CA LYS A 177 15.86 2.55 -0.15
C LYS A 177 15.50 1.45 0.86
N HIS A 178 14.22 1.28 1.16
CA HIS A 178 13.69 0.29 2.10
C HIS A 178 12.46 -0.43 1.55
N ILE A 179 12.23 -1.65 2.05
CA ILE A 179 11.06 -2.46 1.73
C ILE A 179 10.50 -3.04 3.03
N TYR A 180 9.19 -2.89 3.23
CA TYR A 180 8.47 -3.40 4.40
C TYR A 180 7.24 -4.20 4.00
N GLY A 181 6.86 -5.16 4.84
CA GLY A 181 5.62 -5.91 4.70
C GLY A 181 4.44 -5.13 5.29
N LEU A 182 3.26 -5.23 4.67
CA LEU A 182 2.03 -4.59 5.15
C LEU A 182 1.37 -5.32 6.32
N ARG A 183 1.74 -6.57 6.57
CA ARG A 183 1.23 -7.41 7.67
C ARG A 183 2.28 -7.68 8.75
N GLU A 184 3.41 -6.96 8.69
CA GLU A 184 4.56 -7.08 9.61
C GLU A 184 5.21 -8.47 9.64
N ASN A 185 5.00 -9.27 8.60
CA ASN A 185 5.68 -10.55 8.45
C ASN A 185 7.11 -10.33 7.92
N LYS A 186 8.00 -11.28 8.21
CA LYS A 186 9.38 -11.24 7.70
C LYS A 186 9.37 -11.43 6.18
N LEU A 187 9.78 -10.40 5.44
CA LEU A 187 9.94 -10.49 4.00
C LEU A 187 11.08 -11.46 3.60
N PRO A 188 10.95 -12.16 2.45
CA PRO A 188 12.00 -13.03 1.94
C PRO A 188 13.34 -12.32 1.80
N LYS A 189 14.43 -13.05 2.02
CA LYS A 189 15.79 -12.51 1.92
C LYS A 189 16.07 -11.90 0.54
N TRP A 190 15.65 -12.58 -0.53
CA TRP A 190 15.87 -12.11 -1.90
C TRP A 190 15.26 -10.72 -2.15
N LEU A 191 14.14 -10.40 -1.51
CA LEU A 191 13.46 -9.12 -1.67
C LEU A 191 14.17 -8.03 -0.88
N ARG A 192 14.57 -8.33 0.37
CA ARG A 192 15.35 -7.43 1.21
C ARG A 192 16.73 -7.09 0.62
N ASP A 193 17.32 -8.03 -0.11
CA ASP A 193 18.62 -7.84 -0.77
C ASP A 193 18.55 -6.88 -1.98
N LEU A 194 17.35 -6.54 -2.47
CA LEU A 194 17.14 -5.56 -3.55
C LEU A 194 17.12 -4.09 -3.08
N CYS A 195 17.08 -3.84 -1.77
CA CYS A 195 17.12 -2.49 -1.21
C CYS A 195 18.47 -1.82 -1.48
N VAL A 196 18.44 -0.52 -1.84
CA VAL A 196 19.66 0.29 -1.99
C VAL A 196 20.35 0.49 -0.65
N GLN A 197 19.57 0.66 0.43
CA GLN A 197 20.10 0.75 1.79
C GLN A 197 19.85 -0.56 2.52
N LYS A 198 20.94 -1.24 2.87
CA LYS A 198 20.89 -2.39 3.77
C LYS A 198 20.77 -1.88 5.20
N ASP A 199 19.75 -2.33 5.92
CA ASP A 199 19.66 -2.08 7.35
C ASP A 199 20.86 -2.72 8.05
N VAL A 200 21.77 -1.88 8.52
CA VAL A 200 23.03 -2.28 9.17
C VAL A 200 22.78 -2.96 10.53
N TYR A 201 21.56 -2.84 11.07
CA TYR A 201 21.14 -3.45 12.32
C TYR A 201 20.33 -4.74 12.11
N CYS A 202 20.04 -5.13 10.87
CA CYS A 202 19.41 -6.41 10.59
C CYS A 202 20.42 -7.54 10.85
N PRO A 203 20.14 -8.50 11.76
CA PRO A 203 21.08 -9.57 12.05
C PRO A 203 21.39 -10.36 10.78
N ILE A 204 22.68 -10.48 10.47
CA ILE A 204 23.16 -11.30 9.37
C ILE A 204 22.92 -12.76 9.77
N GLU A 205 21.92 -13.40 9.18
CA GLU A 205 21.79 -14.85 9.22
C GLU A 205 22.90 -15.43 8.33
N LEU A 206 23.98 -15.88 8.99
CA LEU A 206 25.09 -16.66 8.43
C LEU A 206 24.65 -18.09 8.10
#